data_AF-A0A838SRC9-F1
#
_entry.id   AF-A0A838SRC9-F1
#
_cell.length_a   1.000
_cell.length_b   1.000
_cell.length_c   1.000
_cell.angle_alpha   90.00
_cell.angle_beta   90.00
_cell.angle_gamma   90.00
#
_symmetry.space_group_name_H-M   'P 1'
#
loop_
_entity.id
_entity.type
_entity.pdbx_description
1 polymer ?
#
loop_
_entity_poly.entity_id
_entity_poly.type
_entity_poly.pdbx_seq_one_letter_code
_entity_poly.pdbx_strand_id
1 'polypeptide(L)' 'APELAAQQEVRSLDLLRRGIVDRIVAERPDAADEPDAFLDRLAQVLSHELGQLLRRDADELLTARLARYRRLGLP' A
#
# COMPACT_ATOMS: atom_id res chain seq x y z
N ALA A 1 -23.15 -6.39 -0.65
CA ALA A 1 -21.76 -6.56 -1.16
C ALA A 1 -20.73 -5.84 -0.29
N PRO A 2 -20.90 -4.56 0.09
CA PRO A 2 -19.97 -3.89 1.02
C PRO A 2 -19.93 -4.55 2.40
N GLU A 3 -21.01 -5.21 2.83
CA GLU A 3 -21.10 -5.94 4.10
C GLU A 3 -20.17 -7.16 4.12
N LEU A 4 -20.09 -7.91 3.02
CA LEU A 4 -19.18 -9.05 2.88
C LEU A 4 -17.72 -8.59 2.86
N ALA A 5 -17.43 -7.49 2.16
CA ALA A 5 -16.09 -6.90 2.13
C ALA A 5 -15.64 -6.37 3.51
N ALA A 6 -16.57 -5.82 4.29
CA ALA A 6 -16.32 -5.42 5.66
C ALA A 6 -16.09 -6.63 6.58
N GLN A 7 -16.87 -7.70 6.42
CA GLN A 7 -16.71 -8.95 7.18
C GLN A 7 -15.39 -9.68 6.84
N GLN A 8 -14.94 -9.59 5.59
CA GLN A 8 -13.67 -10.18 5.15
C GLN A 8 -12.47 -9.23 5.33
N GLU A 9 -12.69 -8.02 5.84
CA GLU A 9 -11.66 -7.01 6.06
C GLU A 9 -10.78 -6.72 4.83
N VAL A 10 -11.39 -6.71 3.64
CA VAL A 10 -10.67 -6.49 2.36
C VAL A 10 -10.66 -5.03 1.94
N ARG A 11 -11.11 -4.10 2.78
CA ARG A 11 -11.02 -2.66 2.50
C ARG A 11 -9.56 -2.20 2.59
N SER A 12 -9.16 -1.24 1.77
CA SER A 12 -7.80 -0.70 1.77
C SER A 12 -7.32 -0.24 3.15
N LEU A 13 -8.21 0.34 3.97
CA LEU A 13 -7.93 0.73 5.35
C LEU A 13 -7.63 -0.46 6.27
N ASP A 14 -8.32 -1.59 6.08
CA ASP A 14 -8.11 -2.79 6.88
C ASP A 14 -6.78 -3.46 6.49
N LEU A 15 -6.46 -3.48 5.19
CA LEU A 15 -5.16 -3.93 4.69
C LEU A 15 -4.01 -3.07 5.24
N LEU A 16 -4.20 -1.75 5.34
CA LEU A 16 -3.22 -0.83 5.91
C LEU A 16 -3.03 -1.10 7.42
N ARG A 17 -4.13 -1.26 8.17
CA ARG A 17 -4.07 -1.59 9.61
C ARG A 17 -3.36 -2.91 9.88
N ARG A 18 -3.54 -3.91 9.01
CA ARG A 18 -2.87 -5.21 9.09
C ARG A 18 -1.43 -5.19 8.56
N GLY A 19 -0.93 -4.04 8.08
CA GLY A 19 0.41 -3.91 7.51
C GLY A 19 0.62 -4.69 6.21
N ILE A 20 -0.48 -5.06 5.53
CA ILE A 20 -0.45 -5.76 4.24
C ILE A 20 -0.05 -4.78 3.15
N VAL A 21 -0.57 -3.55 3.20
CA VAL A 21 -0.17 -2.42 2.33
C VAL A 21 0.45 -1.31 3.16
N ASP A 22 1.33 -0.51 2.55
CA ASP A 22 2.03 0.59 3.24
C ASP A 22 1.39 1.95 3.03
N ARG A 23 0.70 2.11 1.89
CA ARG A 23 0.10 3.37 1.45
C ARG A 23 -1.25 3.13 0.81
N ILE A 24 -2.13 4.11 0.98
CA ILE A 24 -3.40 4.21 0.27
C ILE A 24 -3.33 5.49 -0.56
N VAL A 25 -3.61 5.37 -1.85
CA VAL A 25 -3.74 6.52 -2.76
C VAL A 25 -5.22 6.81 -2.92
N ALA A 26 -5.62 8.06 -2.69
CA ALA A 26 -7.03 8.44 -2.75
C ALA A 26 -7.49 8.70 -4.20
N GLU A 27 -8.68 8.18 -4.50
CA GLU A 27 -9.49 8.52 -5.67
C GLU A 27 -10.38 9.74 -5.35
N ARG A 28 -10.64 10.61 -6.33
CA ARG A 28 -11.32 11.89 -6.13
C ARG A 28 -12.23 12.27 -7.31
N PRO A 29 -13.50 11.84 -7.35
CA PRO A 29 -14.15 10.87 -6.46
C PRO A 29 -13.85 9.41 -6.86
N ASP A 30 -13.59 9.16 -8.14
CA ASP A 30 -13.27 7.87 -8.75
C ASP A 30 -12.08 8.08 -9.71
N ALA A 31 -11.10 7.18 -9.68
CA ALA A 31 -9.92 7.27 -10.55
C ALA A 31 -10.26 7.17 -12.04
N ALA A 32 -11.33 6.46 -12.42
CA ALA A 32 -11.75 6.32 -13.80
C ALA A 32 -12.22 7.65 -14.42
N ASP A 33 -12.74 8.54 -13.59
CA ASP A 33 -13.23 9.87 -14.00
C ASP A 33 -12.12 10.91 -14.08
N GLU A 34 -10.97 10.67 -13.43
CA GLU A 34 -9.81 11.56 -13.40
C GLU A 34 -8.47 10.80 -13.57
N PRO A 35 -8.29 10.03 -14.66
CA PRO A 35 -7.18 9.09 -14.80
C PRO A 35 -5.80 9.77 -14.74
N ASP A 36 -5.62 10.90 -15.42
CA ASP A 36 -4.33 11.62 -15.43
C ASP A 36 -3.99 12.16 -14.04
N ALA A 37 -4.95 12.82 -13.38
CA ALA A 37 -4.74 13.37 -12.04
C ALA A 37 -4.53 12.27 -10.98
N PHE A 38 -5.17 11.10 -11.16
CA PHE A 38 -4.91 9.93 -10.31
C PHE A 38 -3.50 9.37 -10.55
N LEU A 39 -3.09 9.22 -11.82
CA LEU A 39 -1.76 8.76 -12.18
C LEU A 39 -0.66 9.69 -11.66
N ASP A 40 -0.86 11.01 -11.70
CA ASP A 40 0.08 11.97 -11.11
C ASP A 40 0.27 11.74 -9.60
N ARG A 41 -0.82 11.53 -8.87
CA ARG A 41 -0.76 11.23 -7.43
C ARG A 41 -0.08 9.89 -7.17
N LEU A 42 -0.39 8.87 -7.97
CA LEU A 42 0.25 7.57 -7.87
C LEU A 42 1.76 7.67 -8.14
N ALA A 43 2.16 8.40 -9.18
CA ALA A 43 3.55 8.62 -9.56
C ALA A 43 4.33 9.35 -8.45
N GLN A 44 3.71 10.33 -7.79
CA GLN A 44 4.31 11.03 -6.66
C GLN A 44 4.56 10.07 -5.48
N VAL A 45 3.58 9.23 -5.14
CA VAL A 45 3.71 8.24 -4.07
C VAL A 45 4.79 7.22 -4.40
N LEU A 46 4.79 6.64 -5.61
CA LEU A 46 5.81 5.69 -6.04
C LEU A 46 7.21 6.31 -6.01
N SER A 47 7.35 7.54 -6.51
CA SER A 47 8.63 8.25 -6.51
C SER A 47 9.16 8.48 -5.09
N HIS A 48 8.27 8.82 -4.15
CA HIS A 48 8.64 8.96 -2.73
C HIS A 48 9.09 7.63 -2.13
N GLU A 49 8.30 6.57 -2.28
CA GLU A 49 8.59 5.25 -1.68
C GLU A 49 9.85 4.63 -2.28
N LEU A 50 10.01 4.66 -3.62
CA LEU A 50 11.23 4.18 -4.28
C LEU A 50 12.44 5.00 -3.86
N GLY A 51 12.31 6.33 -3.76
CA GLY A 51 13.38 7.20 -3.29
C GLY A 51 13.82 6.88 -1.86
N GLN A 52 12.91 6.44 -0.99
CA GLN A 52 13.24 5.97 0.36
C GLN A 52 13.96 4.63 0.32
N LEU A 53 13.51 3.68 -0.51
CA LEU A 53 14.13 2.36 -0.63
C LEU A 53 15.54 2.44 -1.21
N LEU A 54 15.75 3.23 -2.26
CA LEU A 54 17.06 3.38 -2.93
C LEU A 54 18.15 3.97 -2.02
N ARG A 55 17.77 4.63 -0.92
CA ARG A 55 18.72 5.18 0.08
C ARG A 55 19.11 4.19 1.17
N ARG A 56 18.52 2.99 1.20
CA ARG A 56 18.78 1.98 2.23
C ARG A 56 19.75 0.93 1.73
N ASP A 57 20.45 0.31 2.67
CA ASP A 57 21.30 -0.82 2.40
C ASP A 57 20.48 -2.03 1.91
N ALA A 58 21.03 -2.78 0.95
CA ALA A 58 20.33 -3.89 0.30
C ALA A 58 20.04 -5.06 1.26
N ASP A 59 20.94 -5.36 2.19
CA ASP A 59 20.77 -6.45 3.15
C ASP A 59 19.72 -6.07 4.21
N GLU A 60 19.67 -4.80 4.61
CA GLU A 60 18.59 -4.28 5.46
C GLU A 60 17.22 -4.39 4.78
N LEU A 61 17.13 -4.05 3.49
CA LEU A 61 15.88 -4.17 2.72
C LEU A 61 15.42 -5.62 2.63
N LEU A 62 16.32 -6.54 2.35
CA LEU A 62 16.01 -7.97 2.28
C LEU A 62 15.53 -8.49 3.64
N THR A 63 16.23 -8.12 4.72
CA THR A 63 15.88 -8.51 6.09
C THR A 63 14.49 -7.98 6.47
N ALA A 64 14.21 -6.71 6.19
CA ALA A 64 12.91 -6.10 6.45
C ALA A 64 11.79 -6.77 5.65
N ARG A 65 12.03 -7.11 4.38
CA ARG A 65 11.07 -7.81 3.52
C ARG A 65 10.72 -9.19 4.07
N LEU A 66 11.73 -9.97 4.47
CA LEU A 66 11.51 -11.30 5.05
C LEU A 66 10.76 -11.22 6.38
N ALA A 67 11.12 -10.26 7.25
CA ALA A 67 10.43 -10.03 8.50
C ALA A 67 8.96 -9.66 8.29
N ARG A 68 8.66 -8.83 7.30
CA ARG A 68 7.27 -8.48 6.94
C ARG A 68 6.46 -9.71 6.54
N TYR A 69 6.96 -10.53 5.62
CA TYR A 69 6.20 -11.71 5.16
C TYR A 69 5.96 -12.73 6.27
N ARG A 70 6.92 -12.91 7.19
CA ARG A 70 6.74 -13.78 8.36
C ARG A 70 5.65 -13.31 9.32
N ARG A 71 5.33 -12.01 9.32
CA ARG A 71 4.31 -11.43 10.18
C ARG A 71 2.92 -11.41 9.57
N LEU A 72 2.78 -11.66 8.26
CA LEU A 72 1.48 -11.64 7.60
C LEU A 72 0.62 -12.83 8.08
N GLY A 73 -0.62 -12.54 8.48
CA GLY A 73 -1.57 -13.55 8.96
C GLY A 73 -1.37 -13.98 10.41
N LEU A 74 -0.40 -13.40 11.12
CA LEU A 74 -0.30 -13.55 12.58
C LEU A 74 -1.31 -12.61 13.26
N PRO A 75 -1.87 -13.02 14.42
CA PRO A 75 -2.80 -12.21 15.20
C PRO A 75 -2.17 -10.94 15.77
#